data_AF-A0A382YPZ3-F1
#
_entry.id   AF-A0A382YPZ3-F1
#
_cell.length_a   1.000
_cell.length_b   1.000
_cell.length_c   1.000
_cell.angle_alpha   90.00
_cell.angle_beta   90.00
_cell.angle_gamma   90.00
#
_symmetry.space_group_name_H-M   'P 1'
#
loop_
_entity.id
_entity.type
_entity.pdbx_description
1 polymer ?
#
loop_
_entity_poly.entity_id
_entity_poly.type
_entity_poly.pdbx_seq_one_letter_code
_entity_poly.pdbx_strand_id
1 'polypeptide(L)'
;MRREAGVLTNKVPKEISEMANKVRSSDRRTIAKAITLIESTRPDHRALAEQLLSDLLDDTGKTIRLGVSGPPGVGKSTFIETLGLYVIEKRHKLAVLTVDPSSTLSGGSVLGDKTRMERL
;
A
#
# COMPACT_ATOMS: atom_id res chain seq x y z
N MET A 1 0.79 -38.05 -29.63
CA MET A 1 -0.54 -37.59 -29.19
C MET A 1 -0.35 -36.72 -27.95
N ARG A 2 -0.47 -35.39 -28.13
CA ARG A 2 -0.80 -34.27 -27.20
C ARG A 2 -0.60 -34.52 -25.69
N ARG A 3 0.05 -33.63 -24.92
CA ARG A 3 -0.33 -32.22 -24.70
C ARG A 3 0.89 -31.35 -24.38
N GLU A 4 1.08 -30.29 -25.16
CA GLU A 4 1.83 -29.11 -24.76
C GLU A 4 1.07 -28.43 -23.61
N ALA A 5 1.70 -28.34 -22.44
CA ALA A 5 1.25 -27.45 -21.39
C ALA A 5 1.54 -26.03 -21.87
N GLY A 6 0.53 -25.39 -22.48
CA GLY A 6 0.59 -24.00 -22.85
C GLY A 6 0.94 -23.18 -21.62
N VAL A 7 2.15 -22.62 -21.63
CA VAL A 7 2.52 -21.50 -20.75
C VAL A 7 1.50 -20.42 -21.07
N LEU A 8 0.52 -20.25 -20.19
CA LEU A 8 -0.36 -19.08 -20.22
C LEU A 8 0.55 -17.90 -19.92
N THR A 9 1.17 -17.33 -20.97
CA THR A 9 1.79 -16.03 -20.92
C THR A 9 0.65 -15.04 -20.72
N ASN A 10 0.20 -14.90 -19.48
CA ASN A 10 -0.79 -13.92 -19.10
C ASN A 10 -0.07 -12.58 -19.21
N LYS A 11 -0.05 -12.03 -20.42
CA LYS A 11 0.64 -10.79 -20.73
C LYS A 11 -0.03 -9.72 -19.89
N VAL A 12 0.69 -9.20 -18.89
CA VAL A 12 0.20 -8.14 -18.02
C VAL A 12 -0.38 -7.03 -18.91
N PRO A 13 -1.64 -6.61 -18.71
CA PRO A 13 -2.23 -5.52 -19.47
C PRO A 13 -1.30 -4.32 -19.41
N LYS A 14 -1.11 -3.65 -20.56
CA LYS A 14 -0.18 -2.53 -20.69
C LYS A 14 -0.37 -1.48 -19.59
N GLU A 15 -1.62 -1.21 -19.23
CA GLU A 15 -2.01 -0.30 -18.16
C GLU A 15 -1.49 -0.70 -16.78
N ILE A 16 -1.47 -2.00 -16.47
CA ILE A 16 -0.97 -2.53 -15.19
C ILE A 16 0.55 -2.45 -15.13
N SER A 17 1.24 -2.78 -16.22
CA SER A 17 2.70 -2.62 -16.28
C SER A 17 3.13 -1.15 -16.19
N GLU A 18 2.39 -0.23 -16.85
CA GLU A 18 2.61 1.21 -16.70
C GLU A 18 2.34 1.69 -15.27
N MET A 19 1.31 1.15 -14.61
CA MET A 19 1.01 1.42 -13.20
C MET A 19 2.15 0.94 -12.30
N ALA A 20 2.65 -0.27 -12.48
CA ALA A 20 3.76 -0.83 -11.71
C ALA A 20 5.04 0.03 -11.83
N ASN A 21 5.38 0.47 -13.04
CA ASN A 21 6.54 1.35 -13.27
C ASN A 21 6.40 2.70 -12.55
N LYS A 22 5.19 3.28 -12.54
CA LYS A 22 4.92 4.52 -11.79
C LYS A 22 4.95 4.31 -10.27
N VAL A 23 4.54 3.14 -9.78
CA VAL A 23 4.71 2.77 -8.37
C VAL A 23 6.19 2.68 -8.01
N ARG A 24 7.02 2.03 -8.85
CA ARG A 24 8.48 1.95 -8.67
C ARG A 24 9.14 3.33 -8.64
N SER A 25 8.67 4.27 -9.47
CA SER A 25 9.14 5.66 -9.46
C SER A 25 8.61 6.50 -8.29
N SER A 26 7.91 5.89 -7.32
CA SER A 26 7.30 6.56 -6.16
C SER A 26 6.28 7.64 -6.54
N ASP A 27 5.55 7.48 -7.65
CA ASP A 27 4.49 8.41 -8.04
C ASP A 27 3.31 8.31 -7.06
N ARG A 28 3.16 9.31 -6.17
CA ARG A 28 2.17 9.30 -5.08
C ARG A 28 0.74 9.09 -5.56
N ARG A 29 0.38 9.70 -6.70
CA ARG A 29 -0.98 9.58 -7.26
C ARG A 29 -1.25 8.16 -7.74
N THR A 30 -0.28 7.54 -8.39
CA THR A 30 -0.42 6.17 -8.87
C THR A 30 -0.39 5.17 -7.72
N ILE A 31 0.42 5.39 -6.68
CA ILE A 31 0.38 4.58 -5.45
C ILE A 31 -1.02 4.59 -4.83
N ALA A 32 -1.64 5.77 -4.69
CA ALA A 32 -3.00 5.86 -4.15
C ALA A 32 -4.02 5.07 -5.00
N LYS A 33 -3.95 5.19 -6.33
CA LYS A 33 -4.80 4.41 -7.26
C LYS A 33 -4.55 2.91 -7.15
N ALA A 34 -3.30 2.48 -7.01
CA ALA A 34 -2.94 1.08 -6.84
C ALA A 34 -3.51 0.52 -5.54
N ILE A 35 -3.41 1.26 -4.42
CA ILE A 35 -4.05 0.89 -3.15
C ILE A 35 -5.56 0.74 -3.32
N THR A 36 -6.23 1.73 -3.94
CA THR A 36 -7.68 1.64 -4.21
C THR A 36 -8.05 0.43 -5.09
N LEU A 37 -7.23 0.11 -6.10
CA LEU A 37 -7.44 -1.08 -6.94
C LEU A 37 -7.34 -2.36 -6.11
N ILE A 38 -6.33 -2.46 -5.23
CA ILE A 38 -6.08 -3.62 -4.37
C ILE A 38 -7.17 -3.78 -3.30
N GLU A 39 -7.68 -2.69 -2.74
CA GLU A 39 -8.74 -2.71 -1.71
C GLU A 39 -10.15 -2.91 -2.30
N SER A 40 -10.31 -2.78 -3.61
CA SER A 40 -11.60 -2.90 -4.27
C SER A 40 -12.21 -4.30 -4.15
N THR A 41 -13.49 -4.36 -3.80
CA THR A 41 -14.24 -5.62 -3.70
C THR A 41 -14.74 -6.16 -5.05
N ARG A 42 -14.73 -5.35 -6.11
CA ARG A 42 -15.23 -5.70 -7.45
C ARG A 42 -14.44 -6.86 -8.09
N PRO A 43 -15.10 -7.87 -8.70
CA PRO A 43 -14.41 -9.04 -9.27
C PRO A 43 -13.41 -8.73 -10.39
N ASP A 44 -13.72 -7.76 -11.26
CA ASP A 44 -12.85 -7.33 -12.36
C ASP A 44 -11.56 -6.65 -11.84
N HIS A 45 -11.66 -5.90 -10.75
CA HIS A 45 -10.50 -5.29 -10.11
C HIS A 45 -9.58 -6.31 -9.43
N ARG A 46 -10.12 -7.42 -8.89
CA ARG A 46 -9.32 -8.45 -8.21
C ARG A 46 -8.28 -9.08 -9.14
N ALA A 47 -8.67 -9.44 -10.35
CA ALA A 47 -7.76 -10.03 -11.33
C ALA A 47 -6.63 -9.05 -11.71
N LEU A 48 -6.93 -7.77 -11.84
CA LEU A 48 -5.94 -6.73 -12.12
C LEU A 48 -5.02 -6.47 -10.91
N ALA A 49 -5.57 -6.50 -9.69
CA ALA A 49 -4.82 -6.33 -8.45
C ALA A 49 -3.82 -7.48 -8.22
N GLU A 50 -4.22 -8.73 -8.46
CA GLU A 50 -3.34 -9.91 -8.38
C GLU A 50 -2.16 -9.79 -9.35
N GLN A 51 -2.42 -9.35 -10.58
CA GLN A 51 -1.38 -9.13 -11.59
C GLN A 51 -0.43 -8.00 -11.19
N LEU A 52 -0.97 -6.88 -10.72
CA LEU A 52 -0.16 -5.75 -10.24
C LEU A 52 0.73 -6.15 -9.06
N LEU A 53 0.18 -6.88 -8.08
CA LEU A 53 0.93 -7.39 -6.94
C LEU A 53 2.04 -8.32 -7.39
N SER A 54 1.73 -9.27 -8.29
CA SER A 54 2.70 -10.21 -8.86
C SER A 54 3.89 -9.51 -9.53
N ASP A 55 3.64 -8.48 -10.34
CA ASP A 55 4.68 -7.65 -10.98
C ASP A 55 5.56 -6.94 -9.92
N LEU A 56 4.95 -6.46 -8.83
CA LEU A 56 5.66 -5.71 -7.78
C LEU A 56 6.32 -6.60 -6.71
N LEU A 57 6.12 -7.93 -6.72
CA LEU A 57 6.59 -8.83 -5.64
C LEU A 57 8.10 -8.73 -5.39
N ASP A 58 8.91 -8.72 -6.46
CA ASP A 58 10.38 -8.69 -6.39
C ASP A 58 10.93 -7.36 -5.83
N ASP A 59 10.11 -6.30 -5.84
CA ASP A 59 10.46 -4.99 -5.26
C ASP A 59 10.20 -4.94 -3.75
N THR A 60 9.51 -5.93 -3.17
CA THR A 60 9.12 -5.94 -1.75
C THR A 60 10.22 -6.50 -0.83
N GLY A 61 10.00 -6.45 0.49
CA GLY A 61 10.90 -7.03 1.50
C GLY A 61 12.12 -6.18 1.88
N LYS A 62 12.49 -5.18 1.07
CA LYS A 62 13.60 -4.25 1.34
C LYS A 62 13.18 -3.07 2.23
N THR A 63 12.51 -3.36 3.34
CA THR A 63 11.99 -2.34 4.26
C THR A 63 11.91 -2.84 5.71
N ILE A 64 11.98 -1.92 6.68
CA ILE A 64 11.73 -2.21 8.09
C ILE A 64 10.24 -2.02 8.35
N ARG A 65 9.58 -3.02 8.96
CA ARG A 65 8.16 -2.97 9.34
C ARG A 65 8.05 -2.92 10.86
N LEU A 66 7.52 -1.83 11.38
CA LEU A 66 7.32 -1.61 12.82
C LEU A 66 5.83 -1.53 13.14
N GLY A 67 5.35 -2.42 14.01
CA GLY A 67 4.00 -2.35 14.57
C GLY A 67 3.99 -1.48 15.83
N VAL A 68 3.06 -0.53 15.93
CA VAL A 68 2.85 0.32 17.11
C VAL A 68 1.45 0.10 17.63
N SER A 69 1.31 -0.29 18.90
CA SER A 69 0.04 -0.54 19.58
C SER A 69 0.05 0.02 20.99
N GLY A 70 -1.12 0.14 21.61
CA GLY A 70 -1.31 0.68 22.96
C GLY A 70 -2.70 1.27 23.17
N PRO A 71 -3.12 1.51 24.41
CA PRO A 71 -4.46 2.00 24.72
C PRO A 71 -4.76 3.39 24.12
N PRO A 72 -6.03 3.78 23.97
CA PRO A 72 -6.40 5.16 23.60
C PRO A 72 -5.73 6.18 24.53
N GLY A 73 -5.26 7.30 23.97
CA GLY A 73 -4.65 8.38 24.77
C GLY A 73 -3.18 8.19 25.18
N VAL A 74 -2.55 7.01 24.99
CA VAL A 74 -1.14 6.74 25.39
C VAL A 74 -0.08 7.53 24.58
N GLY A 75 -0.48 8.37 23.64
CA GLY A 75 0.46 9.17 22.84
C GLY A 75 1.02 8.48 21.58
N LYS A 76 0.39 7.43 21.07
CA LYS A 76 0.84 6.72 19.84
C LYS A 76 1.06 7.66 18.65
N SER A 77 0.10 8.55 18.36
CA SER A 77 0.20 9.48 17.23
C SER A 77 1.40 10.42 17.38
N THR A 78 1.62 10.97 18.58
CA THR A 78 2.78 11.82 18.91
C THR A 78 4.10 11.07 18.75
N PHE A 79 4.15 9.80 19.17
CA PHE A 79 5.32 8.94 18.98
C PHE A 79 5.59 8.68 17.49
N ILE A 80 4.58 8.30 16.72
CA ILE A 80 4.71 8.04 15.28
C ILE A 80 5.16 9.32 14.55
N GLU A 81 4.64 10.49 14.92
CA GLU A 81 5.05 11.77 14.34
C GLU A 81 6.52 12.07 14.61
N THR A 82 6.93 12.01 15.88
CA THR A 82 8.32 12.29 16.29
C THR A 82 9.30 11.31 15.64
N LEU A 83 8.99 10.01 15.68
CA LEU A 83 9.80 8.98 15.02
C LEU A 83 9.84 9.21 13.51
N GLY A 84 8.72 9.58 12.91
CA GLY A 84 8.62 9.80 11.48
C GLY A 84 9.49 10.96 11.00
N LEU A 85 9.46 12.09 11.72
CA LEU A 85 10.34 13.23 11.45
C LEU A 85 11.82 12.83 11.54
N TYR A 86 12.20 12.09 12.59
CA TYR A 86 13.57 11.58 12.73
C TYR A 86 14.01 10.70 11.55
N VAL A 87 13.15 9.79 11.09
CA VAL A 87 13.42 8.91 9.94
C VAL A 87 13.59 9.73 8.64
N ILE A 88 12.75 10.74 8.42
CA ILE A 88 12.82 11.63 7.26
C ILE A 88 14.08 12.49 7.29
N GLU A 89 14.47 13.01 8.46
CA GLU A 89 15.73 13.77 8.65
C GLU A 89 16.96 12.92 8.27
N LYS A 90 16.91 11.61 8.53
CA LYS A 90 17.92 10.64 8.10
C LYS A 90 17.84 10.27 6.60
N ARG A 91 17.04 11.00 5.81
CA ARG A 91 16.83 10.80 4.37
C ARG A 91 16.20 9.46 4.00
N HIS A 92 15.53 8.79 4.93
CA HIS A 92 14.73 7.61 4.63
C HIS A 92 13.31 7.98 4.21
N LYS A 93 12.66 7.08 3.46
CA LYS A 93 11.24 7.19 3.12
C LYS A 93 10.42 6.51 4.22
N LEU A 94 9.33 7.16 4.64
CA LEU A 94 8.40 6.64 5.64
C LEU A 94 7.01 6.47 5.01
N ALA A 95 6.33 5.38 5.38
CA ALA A 95 4.90 5.20 5.18
C ALA A 95 4.26 4.82 6.52
N VAL A 96 3.09 5.37 6.81
CA VAL A 96 2.31 5.03 8.01
C VAL A 96 1.00 4.41 7.52
N LEU A 97 0.73 3.18 7.95
CA LEU A 97 -0.53 2.48 7.72
C LEU A 97 -1.26 2.36 9.05
N THR A 98 -2.47 2.92 9.12
CA THR A 98 -3.32 2.81 10.30
C THR A 98 -4.26 1.63 10.14
N VAL A 99 -4.33 0.77 11.16
CA VAL A 99 -5.29 -0.34 11.23
C VAL A 99 -6.29 0.00 12.32
N ASP A 100 -7.52 0.33 11.93
CA ASP A 100 -8.61 0.64 12.85
C ASP A 100 -9.69 -0.45 12.76
N PRO A 101 -9.88 -1.29 13.80
CA PRO A 101 -10.91 -2.33 13.80
C PRO A 101 -12.34 -1.77 13.70
N SER A 102 -12.57 -0.48 14.06
CA SER A 102 -13.87 0.17 13.93
C SER A 102 -14.28 0.43 12.47
N SER A 103 -13.35 0.33 11.52
CA SER A 103 -13.57 0.59 10.09
C SER A 103 -14.60 -0.33 9.43
N THR A 104 -14.86 -1.51 10.01
CA THR A 104 -15.91 -2.43 9.54
C THR A 104 -17.33 -1.89 9.76
N LEU A 105 -17.52 -0.97 10.72
CA LEU A 105 -18.81 -0.31 11.01
C LEU A 105 -19.05 0.94 10.15
N SER A 106 -18.00 1.58 9.63
CA SER A 106 -18.09 2.87 8.91
C SER A 106 -17.79 2.79 7.40
N GLY A 107 -17.41 1.62 6.88
CA GLY A 107 -17.15 1.44 5.45
C GLY A 107 -15.75 1.90 4.98
N GLY A 108 -14.81 2.05 5.92
CA GLY A 108 -13.45 2.51 5.66
C GLY A 108 -13.30 4.03 5.82
N SER A 109 -12.14 4.46 6.33
CA SER A 109 -11.85 5.87 6.53
C SER A 109 -10.97 6.42 5.41
N VAL A 110 -11.53 7.28 4.56
CA VAL A 110 -10.81 7.95 3.46
C VAL A 110 -9.75 8.94 3.97
N LEU A 111 -9.85 9.38 5.23
CA LEU A 111 -9.16 10.56 5.78
C LEU A 111 -8.59 10.36 7.20
N GLY A 112 -8.53 9.11 7.69
CA GLY A 112 -8.70 8.81 9.12
C GLY A 112 -7.73 9.39 10.15
N ASP A 113 -6.57 9.94 9.78
CA ASP A 113 -5.60 10.38 10.80
C ASP A 113 -4.80 11.64 10.47
N LYS A 114 -5.12 12.36 9.37
CA LYS A 114 -4.37 13.57 8.99
C LYS A 114 -4.58 14.76 9.92
N THR A 115 -5.65 14.74 10.73
CA THR A 115 -5.95 15.79 11.72
C THR A 115 -5.16 15.65 13.01
N ARG A 116 -4.42 14.55 13.21
CA ARG A 116 -3.63 14.28 14.42
C ARG A 116 -2.12 14.33 14.20
N MET A 117 -1.67 14.58 12.98
CA MET A 117 -0.26 14.63 12.57
C MET A 117 -0.06 15.87 11.68
N GLU A 118 -0.02 17.04 12.30
CA GLU A 118 0.01 18.33 11.58
C GLU A 118 1.28 18.52 10.72
N ARG A 119 2.35 17.75 11.00
CA ARG A 119 3.67 17.93 10.39
C ARG A 119 4.09 16.84 9.40
N LEU A 120 3.25 15.84 9.11
CA LEU A 120 3.55 14.70 8.21
C LEU A 120 2.65 14.63 6.96
#